data_AF-A0A0C2BSY4-F1
#
_entry.id   AF-A0A0C2BSY4-F1
#
_cell.length_a   1.000
_cell.length_b   1.000
_cell.length_c   1.000
_cell.angle_alpha   90.00
_cell.angle_beta   90.00
_cell.angle_gamma   90.00
#
_symmetry.space_group_name_H-M   'P 1'
#
loop_
_entity.id
_entity.type
_entity.pdbx_description
1 polymer ?
#
loop_
_entity_poly.entity_id
_entity_poly.type
_entity_poly.pdbx_seq_one_letter_code
_entity_poly.pdbx_strand_id
1 'polypeptide(L)'
;MSYRLTTQVKPLIWVEAVVEKHTHSRVEYMVKAKSQFKRQSIANHVEVIIPVPSDADSPKFKTSVGSVKYVPELNAFVWTIRSFPGGREYLMRAHFSLPSIMSEEVEGKPPIQVKFEIPYYTTSGLQVRYLKIIEKSGYQAMPWVRYVTQNGDYQLRMT
;
A
#
# COMPACT_ATOMS: atom_id res chain seq x y z
N MET A 1 -2.67 -24.37 12.72
CA MET A 1 -1.61 -24.79 11.78
C MET A 1 -1.06 -23.55 11.11
N SER A 2 0.24 -23.30 11.20
CA SER A 2 0.93 -22.17 10.58
C SER A 2 1.94 -22.68 9.56
N TYR A 3 2.02 -22.05 8.40
CA TYR A 3 3.02 -22.39 7.38
C TYR A 3 3.70 -21.11 6.89
N ARG A 4 4.92 -21.25 6.35
CA ARG A 4 5.70 -20.16 5.74
C ARG A 4 6.16 -20.61 4.36
N LEU A 5 5.96 -19.74 3.37
CA LEU A 5 6.46 -19.92 2.00
C LEU A 5 7.49 -18.81 1.73
N THR A 6 8.62 -19.18 1.13
CA THR A 6 9.71 -18.27 0.73
C THR A 6 9.74 -18.00 -0.78
N THR A 7 8.67 -18.37 -1.49
CA THR A 7 8.56 -18.13 -2.93
C THR A 7 8.67 -16.65 -3.24
N GLN A 8 9.49 -16.31 -4.24
CA GLN A 8 9.54 -14.95 -4.78
C GLN A 8 8.25 -14.64 -5.50
N VAL A 9 7.44 -13.74 -4.94
CA VAL A 9 6.18 -13.30 -5.54
C VAL A 9 6.35 -11.87 -6.04
N LYS A 10 5.76 -11.57 -7.19
CA LYS A 10 5.70 -10.19 -7.67
C LYS A 10 4.92 -9.33 -6.66
N PRO A 11 5.36 -8.09 -6.42
CA PRO A 11 4.71 -7.18 -5.48
C PRO A 11 3.27 -6.90 -5.91
N LEU A 12 2.30 -7.21 -5.04
CA LEU A 12 0.87 -7.08 -5.34
C LEU A 12 0.46 -5.62 -5.61
N ILE A 13 1.05 -4.68 -4.86
CA ILE A 13 0.88 -3.24 -5.07
C ILE A 13 2.27 -2.64 -5.22
N TRP A 14 2.63 -2.28 -6.45
CA TRP A 14 3.88 -1.62 -6.74
C TRP A 14 3.70 -0.13 -6.65
N VAL A 15 4.51 0.54 -5.84
CA VAL A 15 4.47 2.00 -5.67
C VAL A 15 5.82 2.57 -6.06
N GLU A 16 5.78 3.47 -7.03
CA GLU A 16 6.93 4.28 -7.45
C GLU A 16 6.65 5.71 -6.98
N ALA A 17 7.63 6.32 -6.31
CA ALA A 17 7.56 7.73 -5.96
C ALA A 17 8.78 8.43 -6.55
N VAL A 18 8.51 9.43 -7.39
CA VAL A 18 9.53 10.32 -7.95
C VAL A 18 9.46 11.63 -7.18
N VAL A 19 10.61 12.09 -6.69
CA VAL A 19 10.73 13.32 -5.90
C VAL A 19 11.50 14.35 -6.73
N GLU A 20 10.81 15.41 -7.15
CA GLU A 20 11.41 16.54 -7.84
C GLU A 20 11.64 17.68 -6.84
N LYS A 21 12.91 17.96 -6.54
CA LYS A 21 13.31 19.08 -5.69
C LYS A 21 13.60 20.30 -6.57
N HIS A 22 12.87 21.40 -6.36
CA HIS A 22 13.22 22.69 -6.93
C HIS A 22 14.06 23.51 -5.93
N THR A 23 15.17 24.05 -6.42
CA THR A 23 16.37 24.49 -5.70
C THR A 23 16.16 25.42 -4.49
N HIS A 24 15.03 26.13 -4.35
CA HIS A 24 14.87 27.12 -3.27
C HIS A 24 13.52 27.18 -2.56
N SER A 25 12.52 26.36 -2.89
CA SER A 25 11.22 26.50 -2.18
C SER A 25 10.20 25.39 -2.33
N ARG A 26 10.36 24.43 -3.24
CA ARG A 26 9.27 23.48 -3.55
C ARG A 26 9.78 22.07 -3.78
N VAL A 27 9.04 21.11 -3.25
CA VAL A 27 9.22 19.69 -3.56
C VAL A 27 7.91 19.16 -4.12
N GLU A 28 8.00 18.51 -5.28
CA GLU A 28 6.89 17.80 -5.89
C GLU A 28 7.11 16.29 -5.76
N TYR A 29 6.09 15.61 -5.27
CA TYR A 29 6.03 14.15 -5.20
C TYR A 29 5.07 13.66 -6.27
N MET A 30 5.56 12.85 -7.18
CA MET A 30 4.74 12.11 -8.12
C MET A 30 4.74 10.64 -7.72
N VAL A 31 3.59 10.18 -7.19
CA VAL A 31 3.43 8.81 -6.72
C VAL A 31 2.55 8.04 -7.71
N LYS A 32 3.09 6.95 -8.23
CA LYS A 32 2.41 5.99 -9.10
C LYS A 32 2.21 4.69 -8.34
N ALA A 33 0.96 4.34 -8.06
CA ALA A 33 0.59 3.05 -7.50
C ALA A 33 0.00 2.15 -8.59
N LYS A 34 0.54 0.93 -8.73
CA LYS A 34 0.16 -0.07 -9.72
C LYS A 34 -0.22 -1.38 -9.03
N SER A 35 -1.41 -1.87 -9.31
CA SER A 35 -1.86 -3.17 -8.80
C SER A 35 -1.45 -4.31 -9.76
N GLN A 36 -0.70 -5.29 -9.27
CA GLN A 36 -0.19 -6.44 -10.01
C GLN A 36 -0.83 -7.76 -9.57
N PHE A 37 -2.15 -7.77 -9.41
CA PHE A 37 -2.92 -8.98 -9.14
C PHE A 37 -4.07 -9.15 -10.14
N LYS A 38 -4.79 -10.28 -10.03
CA LYS A 38 -5.88 -10.62 -10.96
C LYS A 38 -6.91 -9.50 -11.03
N ARG A 39 -7.36 -9.14 -12.24
CA ARG A 39 -8.32 -8.05 -12.49
C ARG A 39 -9.67 -8.21 -11.77
N GLN A 40 -10.06 -9.45 -11.51
CA GLN A 40 -11.29 -9.80 -10.78
C GLN A 40 -11.19 -9.55 -9.27
N SER A 41 -9.97 -9.47 -8.73
CA SER A 41 -9.72 -9.19 -7.32
C SER A 41 -9.63 -7.68 -7.11
N ILE A 42 -9.99 -7.25 -5.91
CA ILE A 42 -10.02 -5.84 -5.52
C ILE A 42 -9.31 -5.75 -4.17
N ALA A 43 -8.33 -4.87 -4.06
CA ALA A 43 -7.73 -4.54 -2.77
C ALA A 43 -8.58 -3.46 -2.08
N ASN A 44 -8.89 -3.69 -0.81
CA ASN A 44 -9.66 -2.79 0.05
C ASN A 44 -8.72 -2.12 1.06
N HIS A 45 -9.13 -0.93 1.52
CA HIS A 45 -8.41 -0.17 2.55
C HIS A 45 -6.91 -0.05 2.24
N VAL A 46 -6.58 0.32 1.00
CA VAL A 46 -5.19 0.51 0.60
C VAL A 46 -4.71 1.84 1.16
N GLU A 47 -3.68 1.81 1.99
CA GLU A 47 -3.03 2.99 2.54
C GLU A 47 -1.58 3.00 2.10
N VAL A 48 -1.20 4.04 1.37
CA VAL A 48 0.19 4.25 0.96
C VAL A 48 0.73 5.36 1.84
N ILE A 49 1.75 5.05 2.65
CA ILE A 49 2.39 5.99 3.57
C ILE A 49 3.71 6.41 2.93
N ILE A 50 3.78 7.66 2.50
CA ILE A 50 4.95 8.23 1.83
C ILE A 50 5.59 9.23 2.79
N PRO A 51 6.84 9.02 3.21
CA PRO A 51 7.55 9.97 4.04
C PRO A 51 7.92 11.23 3.28
N VAL A 52 7.90 12.35 3.98
CA VAL A 52 8.30 13.67 3.50
C VAL A 52 9.34 14.26 4.46
N PRO A 53 10.15 15.22 3.99
CA PRO A 53 11.04 16.00 4.84
C PRO A 53 10.29 16.60 6.03
N SER A 54 10.96 16.70 7.18
CA SER A 54 10.47 17.40 8.36
C SER A 54 10.14 18.86 8.07
N ASP A 55 10.83 19.45 7.09
CA ASP A 55 10.70 20.87 6.74
C ASP A 55 9.59 21.12 5.71
N ALA A 56 8.80 20.09 5.36
CA ALA A 56 7.72 20.22 4.39
C ALA A 56 6.53 21.00 4.99
N ASP A 57 6.26 22.17 4.45
CA ASP A 57 5.14 23.04 4.82
C ASP A 57 4.10 23.15 3.67
N SER A 58 2.88 23.62 3.99
CA SER A 58 1.80 23.90 3.05
C SER A 58 1.49 22.77 2.03
N PRO A 59 1.01 21.59 2.49
CA PRO A 59 0.75 20.45 1.62
C PRO A 59 -0.40 20.73 0.64
N LYS A 60 -0.16 20.55 -0.67
CA LYS A 60 -1.18 20.60 -1.72
C LYS A 60 -1.25 19.28 -2.46
N PHE A 61 -2.37 18.59 -2.34
CA PHE A 61 -2.59 17.29 -2.96
C PHE A 61 -3.48 17.39 -4.20
N LYS A 62 -3.08 16.70 -5.27
CA LYS A 62 -3.88 16.45 -6.46
C LYS A 62 -3.94 14.94 -6.67
N THR A 63 -5.06 14.34 -6.35
CA THR A 63 -5.30 12.90 -6.56
C THR A 63 -6.49 12.68 -7.47
N SER A 64 -6.40 11.64 -8.31
CA SER A 64 -7.51 11.18 -9.15
C SER A 64 -8.46 10.25 -8.40
N VAL A 65 -7.93 9.48 -7.43
CA VAL A 65 -8.67 8.44 -6.72
C VAL A 65 -8.25 8.42 -5.24
N GLY A 66 -9.23 8.28 -4.34
CA GLY A 66 -8.98 8.22 -2.91
C GLY A 66 -8.83 9.59 -2.27
N SER A 67 -8.32 9.61 -1.04
CA SER A 67 -8.08 10.82 -0.24
C SER A 67 -6.64 10.80 0.26
N VAL A 68 -6.01 11.97 0.33
CA VAL A 68 -4.66 12.12 0.88
C VAL A 68 -4.75 12.97 2.13
N LYS A 69 -4.09 12.54 3.19
CA LYS A 69 -3.97 13.27 4.45
C LYS A 69 -2.50 13.43 4.80
N TYR A 70 -2.10 14.64 5.19
CA TYR A 70 -0.77 14.86 5.76
C TYR A 70 -0.80 14.51 7.25
N VAL A 71 0.19 13.74 7.71
CA VAL A 71 0.35 13.31 9.11
C VAL A 71 1.73 13.79 9.60
N PRO A 72 1.82 15.01 10.17
CA PRO A 72 3.08 15.58 10.65
C PRO A 72 3.79 14.70 11.69
N GLU A 73 3.03 14.00 12.54
CA GLU A 73 3.58 13.12 13.59
C GLU A 73 4.48 12.01 13.05
N LEU A 74 4.22 11.56 11.82
CA LEU A 74 4.98 10.51 11.14
C LEU A 74 5.93 11.07 10.08
N ASN A 75 6.00 12.41 9.93
CA ASN A 75 6.65 13.07 8.81
C ASN A 75 6.27 12.43 7.46
N ALA A 76 4.99 12.15 7.26
CA ALA A 76 4.51 11.41 6.10
C ALA A 76 3.13 11.89 5.68
N PHE A 77 2.79 11.73 4.40
CA PHE A 77 1.40 11.80 3.97
C PHE A 77 0.89 10.39 3.67
N VAL A 78 -0.38 10.18 3.99
CA VAL A 78 -1.09 8.91 3.82
C VAL A 78 -2.09 9.08 2.69
N TRP A 79 -1.91 8.29 1.63
CA TRP A 79 -2.87 8.19 0.54
C TRP A 79 -3.75 6.96 0.75
N THR A 80 -5.02 7.20 1.05
CA THR A 80 -6.02 6.17 1.28
C THR A 80 -6.88 5.95 0.04
N ILE A 81 -6.89 4.73 -0.48
CA ILE A 81 -7.71 4.27 -1.59
C ILE A 81 -8.67 3.21 -1.06
N ARG A 82 -9.98 3.49 -1.10
CA ARG A 82 -11.01 2.58 -0.57
C ARG A 82 -11.05 1.25 -1.33
N SER A 83 -10.93 1.33 -2.66
CA SER A 83 -11.03 0.19 -3.55
C SER A 83 -10.01 0.35 -4.68
N PHE A 84 -9.12 -0.62 -4.79
CA PHE A 84 -8.09 -0.68 -5.82
C PHE A 84 -8.26 -1.96 -6.64
N PRO A 85 -8.91 -1.89 -7.82
CA PRO A 85 -9.08 -3.04 -8.71
C PRO A 85 -7.74 -3.50 -9.28
N GLY A 86 -7.58 -4.82 -9.48
CA GLY A 86 -6.36 -5.40 -10.03
C GLY A 86 -6.08 -4.98 -11.48
N GLY A 87 -4.81 -4.79 -11.82
CA GLY A 87 -4.37 -4.39 -13.16
C GLY A 87 -4.63 -2.93 -13.51
N ARG A 88 -4.97 -2.10 -12.52
CA ARG A 88 -5.09 -0.64 -12.66
C ARG A 88 -3.87 0.08 -12.10
N GLU A 89 -3.66 1.29 -12.58
CA GLU A 89 -2.67 2.21 -12.06
C GLU A 89 -3.35 3.54 -11.68
N TYR A 90 -2.87 4.13 -10.60
CA TYR A 90 -3.33 5.41 -10.10
C TYR A 90 -2.14 6.33 -9.86
N LEU A 91 -2.37 7.61 -10.15
CA LEU A 91 -1.40 8.67 -10.00
C LEU A 91 -1.90 9.68 -8.98
N MET A 92 -0.98 10.12 -8.14
CA MET A 92 -1.20 11.18 -7.17
C MET A 92 0.01 12.12 -7.20
N ARG A 93 -0.26 13.42 -7.17
CA ARG A 93 0.75 14.47 -7.07
C ARG A 93 0.58 15.23 -5.77
N ALA A 94 1.67 15.46 -5.07
CA ALA A 94 1.70 16.29 -3.87
C ALA A 94 2.76 17.38 -4.05
N HIS A 95 2.42 18.61 -3.66
CA HIS A 95 3.36 19.72 -3.61
C HIS A 95 3.54 20.15 -2.17
N PHE A 96 4.80 20.36 -1.78
CA PHE A 96 5.17 20.89 -0.48
C PHE A 96 6.07 22.11 -0.70
N SER A 97 5.91 23.13 0.12
CA SER A 97 6.87 24.23 0.20
C SER A 97 7.93 23.89 1.23
N LEU A 98 9.19 24.11 0.90
CA LEU A 98 10.29 24.05 1.86
C LEU A 98 10.65 25.48 2.32
N PRO A 99 10.91 25.70 3.62
CA PRO A 99 11.52 26.93 4.09
C PRO A 99 12.94 27.05 3.53
N SER A 100 13.43 28.29 3.40
CA SER A 100 14.74 28.59 2.81
C SER A 100 15.95 28.16 3.65
N ILE A 101 15.71 27.49 4.78
CA ILE A 101 16.76 27.02 5.69
C ILE A 101 17.24 25.68 5.16
N MET A 102 18.50 25.64 4.71
CA MET A 102 19.18 24.41 4.32
C MET A 102 19.49 23.61 5.58
N SER A 103 18.65 22.64 5.93
CA SER A 103 19.04 21.56 6.83
C SER A 103 19.95 20.60 6.05
N GLU A 104 20.99 20.07 6.69
CA GLU A 104 21.80 18.98 6.12
C GLU A 104 20.86 17.85 5.67
N GLU A 105 21.08 17.32 4.46
CA GLU A 105 20.25 16.22 3.96
C GLU A 105 20.29 15.06 4.96
N VAL A 106 19.21 14.88 5.72
CA VAL A 106 19.10 13.77 6.66
C VAL A 106 19.17 12.49 5.84
N GLU A 107 20.33 11.84 5.95
CA GLU A 107 20.73 10.68 5.18
C GLU A 107 19.92 9.48 5.64
N GLY A 108 18.77 9.26 5.00
CA GLY A 108 17.86 8.16 5.34
C GLY A 108 16.41 8.47 5.04
N LYS A 109 16.06 8.59 3.75
CA LYS A 109 14.64 8.64 3.35
C LYS A 109 13.96 7.36 3.83
N PRO A 110 12.95 7.43 4.73
CA PRO A 110 12.26 6.23 5.17
C PRO A 110 11.64 5.53 3.95
N PRO A 111 11.49 4.20 3.97
CA PRO A 111 10.80 3.51 2.89
C PRO A 111 9.31 3.87 2.89
N ILE A 112 8.70 3.83 1.71
CA ILE A 112 7.26 3.88 1.51
C ILE A 112 6.66 2.61 2.09
N GLN A 113 5.66 2.75 2.95
CA GLN A 113 4.92 1.61 3.50
C GLN A 113 3.57 1.49 2.80
N VAL A 114 3.15 0.26 2.53
CA VAL A 114 1.83 0.02 1.92
C VAL A 114 1.03 -0.95 2.78
N LYS A 115 -0.15 -0.52 3.21
CA LYS A 115 -1.13 -1.37 3.85
C LYS A 115 -2.25 -1.68 2.89
N PHE A 116 -2.72 -2.91 2.88
CA PHE A 116 -3.81 -3.34 2.01
C PHE A 116 -4.41 -4.67 2.48
N GLU A 117 -5.68 -4.88 2.14
CA GLU A 117 -6.35 -6.17 2.29
C GLU A 117 -6.97 -6.61 0.96
N ILE A 118 -6.69 -7.84 0.52
CA ILE A 118 -7.29 -8.43 -0.69
C ILE A 118 -8.12 -9.65 -0.27
N PRO A 119 -9.46 -9.55 -0.23
CA PRO A 119 -10.32 -10.69 0.02
C PRO A 119 -10.33 -11.65 -1.17
N TYR A 120 -10.58 -12.94 -0.89
CA TYR A 120 -10.67 -14.02 -1.86
C TYR A 120 -9.44 -14.19 -2.76
N TYR A 121 -8.30 -13.66 -2.31
CA TYR A 121 -7.02 -13.78 -2.99
C TYR A 121 -6.00 -14.46 -2.08
N THR A 122 -5.15 -15.30 -2.68
CA THR A 122 -4.10 -16.04 -1.98
C THR A 122 -2.77 -15.87 -2.69
N THR A 123 -1.83 -15.19 -2.04
CA THR A 123 -0.46 -15.02 -2.56
C THR A 123 0.31 -16.35 -2.60
N SER A 124 0.06 -17.25 -1.64
CA SER A 124 0.71 -18.57 -1.56
C SER A 124 0.19 -19.59 -2.57
N GLY A 125 -0.95 -19.33 -3.21
CA GLY A 125 -1.67 -20.32 -4.02
C GLY A 125 -2.33 -21.45 -3.20
N LEU A 126 -2.35 -21.35 -1.87
CA LEU A 126 -3.00 -22.35 -1.02
C LEU A 126 -4.52 -22.37 -1.29
N GLN A 127 -5.04 -23.56 -1.54
CA GLN A 127 -6.46 -23.78 -1.71
C GLN A 127 -6.92 -24.98 -0.88
N VAL A 128 -7.87 -24.74 0.03
CA VAL A 128 -8.59 -25.78 0.76
C VAL A 128 -9.46 -26.55 -0.23
N ARG A 129 -9.19 -27.86 -0.37
CA ARG A 129 -9.91 -28.73 -1.31
C ARG A 129 -11.12 -29.42 -0.68
N TYR A 130 -10.97 -29.89 0.55
CA TYR A 130 -12.04 -30.58 1.28
C TYR A 130 -11.91 -30.33 2.77
N LEU A 131 -13.05 -30.30 3.45
CA LEU A 131 -13.16 -30.35 4.90
C LEU A 131 -14.08 -31.54 5.21
N LYS A 132 -13.50 -32.63 5.70
CA LYS A 132 -14.27 -33.84 6.03
C LYS A 132 -14.76 -33.75 7.47
N ILE A 133 -16.08 -33.71 7.64
CA ILE A 133 -16.74 -33.71 8.94
C ILE A 133 -17.40 -35.08 9.10
N ILE A 134 -17.06 -35.81 10.15
CA ILE A 134 -17.62 -37.13 10.44
C ILE A 134 -18.38 -37.00 11.75
N GLU A 135 -19.70 -36.96 11.67
CA GLU A 135 -20.58 -36.76 12.80
C GLU A 135 -21.58 -37.93 12.89
N LYS A 136 -21.68 -38.56 14.06
CA LYS A 136 -22.54 -39.75 14.26
C LYS A 136 -24.02 -39.39 14.55
N SER A 137 -24.31 -38.14 14.86
CA SER A 137 -25.63 -37.63 15.24
C SER A 137 -26.51 -37.22 14.04
N GLY A 138 -26.00 -37.32 12.81
CA GLY A 138 -26.73 -36.96 11.59
C GLY A 138 -26.80 -35.45 11.31
N TYR A 139 -26.09 -34.62 12.07
CA TYR A 139 -26.03 -33.18 11.84
C TYR A 139 -25.35 -32.84 10.51
N GLN A 140 -26.00 -32.01 9.70
CA GLN A 140 -25.44 -31.49 8.46
C GLN A 140 -24.73 -30.15 8.71
N ALA A 141 -23.40 -30.19 8.72
CA ALA A 141 -22.59 -28.99 8.85
C ALA A 141 -22.55 -28.18 7.53
N MET A 142 -22.56 -26.85 7.64
CA MET A 142 -22.34 -25.93 6.52
C MET A 142 -20.95 -25.29 6.61
N PRO A 143 -19.91 -25.92 6.03
CA PRO A 143 -18.57 -25.39 6.08
C PRO A 143 -18.42 -24.19 5.14
N TRP A 144 -17.69 -23.17 5.58
CA TRP A 144 -17.33 -22.01 4.77
C TRP A 144 -15.82 -21.75 4.87
N VAL A 145 -15.25 -21.20 3.81
CA VAL A 145 -13.83 -20.82 3.75
C VAL A 145 -13.74 -19.41 3.19
N ARG A 146 -12.96 -18.55 3.83
CA ARG A 146 -12.60 -17.23 3.33
C ARG A 146 -11.10 -17.10 3.25
N TYR A 147 -10.61 -16.68 2.09
CA TYR A 147 -9.22 -16.29 1.91
C TYR A 147 -9.10 -14.78 2.09
N VAL A 148 -8.06 -14.35 2.79
CA VAL A 148 -7.72 -12.94 2.94
C VAL A 148 -6.22 -12.83 2.84
N THR A 149 -5.77 -11.96 1.94
CA THR A 149 -4.37 -11.54 1.90
C THR A 149 -4.27 -10.17 2.54
N GLN A 150 -3.55 -10.09 3.65
CA GLN A 150 -3.20 -8.82 4.29
C GLN A 150 -1.71 -8.56 4.05
N ASN A 151 -1.34 -7.28 3.99
CA ASN A 151 0.06 -6.91 3.98
C ASN A 151 0.74 -7.32 5.30
N GLY A 152 2.00 -7.76 5.21
CA GLY A 152 2.90 -7.82 6.35
C GLY A 152 3.79 -6.59 6.37
N ASP A 153 5.10 -6.82 6.51
CA ASP A 153 6.11 -5.78 6.32
C ASP A 153 6.31 -5.50 4.82
N TYR A 154 5.57 -4.52 4.31
CA TYR A 154 5.52 -4.19 2.89
C TYR A 154 6.10 -2.80 2.65
N GLN A 155 7.40 -2.78 2.36
CA GLN A 155 8.20 -1.56 2.24
C GLN A 155 8.81 -1.44 0.84
N LEU A 156 8.71 -0.26 0.26
CA LEU A 156 9.26 0.09 -1.05
C LEU A 156 10.20 1.28 -0.87
N ARG A 157 11.43 1.20 -1.38
CA ARG A 157 12.36 2.35 -1.33
C ARG A 157 12.01 3.34 -2.42
N MET A 158 12.15 4.62 -2.11
CA MET A 158 12.09 5.68 -3.11
C MET A 158 13.27 5.54 -4.07
N THR A 159 12.99 5.72 -5.36
CA THR A 159 14.00 5.85 -6.42
C THR A 159 14.45 7.29 -6.58
#